data_AF-A0A7S3YN41-F1
#
_entry.id   AF-A0A7S3YN41-F1
#
_cell.length_a   1.000
_cell.length_b   1.000
_cell.length_c   1.000
_cell.angle_alpha   90.00
_cell.angle_beta   90.00
_cell.angle_gamma   90.00
#
_symmetry.space_group_name_H-M   'P 1'
#
loop_
_entity.id
_entity.type
_entity.pdbx_description
1 polymer ?
#
loop_
_entity_poly.entity_id
_entity_poly.type
_entity_poly.pdbx_seq_one_letter_code
_entity_poly.pdbx_strand_id
1 'polypeptide(L)'
;ESKKATAKPASEAKTRRRGGGRNKKKRKVASLAAQFQSQLNSLIATINATDSHFVRCIKPNKEKKAKCFDESEVMRQLTTCGVIDAVTVRKLGYTNRMSHWPFFKRYGVIRGGNVYWQKGVDYKEENKKICTQATENVPEKI
;
A
#
# COMPACT_ATOMS: atom_id res chain seq x y z
N GLU A 1 46.13 30.34 -27.74
CA GLU A 1 45.27 30.41 -28.95
C GLU A 1 43.97 31.17 -28.62
N SER A 2 43.50 32.16 -29.38
CA SER A 2 42.82 32.15 -30.71
C SER A 2 41.28 32.03 -30.68
N LYS A 3 40.63 33.17 -30.39
CA LYS A 3 39.43 33.77 -31.03
C LYS A 3 38.20 32.92 -31.47
N LYS A 4 37.03 33.28 -30.91
CA LYS A 4 35.76 33.64 -31.62
C LYS A 4 34.81 34.30 -30.58
N ALA A 5 34.23 35.50 -30.70
CA ALA A 5 33.45 36.15 -31.78
C ALA A 5 32.23 35.30 -32.20
N THR A 6 30.98 35.76 -32.28
CA THR A 6 30.32 37.09 -32.12
C THR A 6 28.81 36.83 -31.82
N ALA A 7 27.85 37.75 -31.60
CA ALA A 7 27.72 39.22 -31.66
C ALA A 7 26.53 39.68 -30.76
N LYS A 8 26.16 40.98 -30.81
CA LYS A 8 25.01 41.60 -30.12
C LYS A 8 24.36 42.65 -31.05
N PRO A 9 23.03 42.83 -31.06
CA PRO A 9 22.41 44.07 -31.54
C PRO A 9 21.78 44.89 -30.40
N ALA A 10 21.81 46.23 -30.56
CA ALA A 10 20.86 47.18 -29.96
C ALA A 10 19.63 47.30 -30.90
N SER A 11 18.56 48.06 -30.65
CA SER A 11 18.27 49.14 -29.69
C SER A 11 16.75 49.23 -29.39
N GLU A 12 16.40 50.02 -28.36
CA GLU A 12 15.10 50.73 -28.18
C GLU A 12 13.77 49.92 -28.09
N ALA A 13 12.69 50.39 -27.43
CA ALA A 13 12.41 51.73 -26.91
C ALA A 13 11.83 51.72 -25.47
N LYS A 14 12.04 52.81 -24.72
CA LYS A 14 11.40 53.06 -23.41
C LYS A 14 10.05 53.76 -23.58
N THR A 15 8.95 53.11 -23.20
CA THR A 15 7.67 53.81 -22.96
C THR A 15 7.38 53.85 -21.45
N ARG A 16 7.77 54.96 -20.80
CA ARG A 16 7.35 55.25 -19.42
C ARG A 16 5.86 55.62 -19.40
N ARG A 17 5.00 54.81 -18.79
CA ARG A 17 3.66 55.24 -18.36
C ARG A 17 3.55 55.18 -16.84
N ARG A 18 3.68 56.34 -16.19
CA ARG A 18 3.25 56.52 -14.78
C ARG A 18 1.73 56.35 -14.77
N GLY A 19 1.24 55.42 -13.94
CA GLY A 19 -0.18 55.16 -13.77
C GLY A 19 -0.42 54.55 -12.40
N GLY A 20 -0.75 55.39 -11.42
CA GLY A 20 -1.09 54.96 -10.06
C GLY A 20 -2.43 54.22 -10.05
N GLY A 21 -2.42 52.94 -10.40
CA GLY A 21 -3.59 52.08 -10.35
C GLY A 21 -3.70 51.41 -8.97
N ARG A 22 -4.71 51.80 -8.19
CA ARG A 22 -5.07 51.20 -6.89
C ARG A 22 -5.07 49.68 -7.02
N ASN A 23 -4.05 49.01 -6.46
CA ASN A 23 -3.82 47.58 -6.62
C ASN A 23 -4.86 46.79 -5.81
N LYS A 24 -6.11 46.75 -6.30
CA LYS A 24 -7.10 45.74 -5.95
C LYS A 24 -6.46 44.41 -6.29
N LYS A 25 -5.82 43.79 -5.28
CA LYS A 25 -5.45 42.37 -5.28
C LYS A 25 -6.75 41.61 -5.58
N LYS A 26 -7.03 41.35 -6.87
CA LYS A 26 -8.04 40.39 -7.28
C LYS A 26 -7.61 39.10 -6.61
N ARG A 27 -8.28 38.72 -5.51
CA ARG A 27 -8.06 37.42 -4.87
C ARG A 27 -8.26 36.43 -6.00
N LYS A 28 -7.19 35.77 -6.45
CA LYS A 28 -7.31 34.67 -7.40
C LYS A 28 -8.17 33.65 -6.69
N VAL A 29 -9.46 33.59 -7.05
CA VAL A 29 -10.38 32.60 -6.51
C VAL A 29 -9.77 31.27 -6.90
N ALA A 30 -9.40 30.47 -5.91
CA ALA A 30 -8.85 29.15 -6.16
C ALA A 30 -9.89 28.36 -6.97
N SER A 31 -9.44 27.66 -8.01
CA SER A 31 -10.35 26.77 -8.74
C SER A 31 -10.85 25.68 -7.79
N LEU A 32 -12.03 25.11 -8.08
CA LEU A 32 -12.56 23.97 -7.32
C LEU A 32 -11.55 22.82 -7.25
N ALA A 33 -10.79 22.59 -8.32
CA ALA A 33 -9.70 21.62 -8.35
C ALA A 33 -8.56 21.95 -7.36
N ALA A 34 -8.14 23.22 -7.26
CA ALA A 34 -7.11 23.64 -6.30
C ALA A 34 -7.60 23.53 -4.83
N GLN A 35 -8.88 23.83 -4.59
CA GLN A 35 -9.49 23.62 -3.27
C GLN A 35 -9.58 22.13 -2.91
N PHE A 36 -10.04 21.29 -3.82
CA PHE A 36 -10.11 19.84 -3.65
C PHE A 36 -8.71 19.23 -3.42
N GLN A 37 -7.70 19.64 -4.18
CA GLN A 37 -6.32 19.19 -3.98
C GLN A 37 -5.79 19.56 -2.59
N SER A 38 -6.06 20.78 -2.12
CA SER A 38 -5.69 21.22 -0.77
C SER A 38 -6.35 20.36 0.33
N GLN A 39 -7.65 20.05 0.16
CA GLN A 39 -8.40 19.18 1.07
C GLN A 39 -7.86 17.73 1.05
N LEU A 40 -7.59 17.18 -0.13
CA LEU A 40 -7.03 15.84 -0.29
C LEU A 40 -5.64 15.73 0.34
N ASN A 41 -4.76 16.70 0.12
CA ASN A 41 -3.42 16.72 0.73
C ASN A 41 -3.50 16.76 2.26
N SER A 42 -4.42 17.54 2.82
CA SER A 42 -4.67 17.59 4.28
C SER A 42 -5.14 16.23 4.81
N LEU A 43 -6.08 15.58 4.12
CA LEU A 43 -6.59 14.26 4.50
C LEU A 43 -5.49 13.18 4.44
N ILE A 44 -4.68 13.16 3.39
CA ILE A 44 -3.57 12.20 3.24
C ILE A 44 -2.53 12.41 4.36
N ALA A 45 -2.23 13.66 4.74
CA ALA A 45 -1.34 13.93 5.87
C ALA A 45 -1.88 13.38 7.20
N THR A 46 -3.20 13.48 7.45
CA THR A 46 -3.84 12.88 8.62
C THR A 46 -3.78 11.35 8.61
N ILE A 47 -4.08 10.71 7.46
CA ILE A 47 -4.05 9.24 7.34
C ILE A 47 -2.62 8.70 7.56
N ASN A 48 -1.62 9.34 6.96
CA ASN A 48 -0.22 8.93 7.08
C ASN A 48 0.37 9.08 8.50
N ALA A 49 -0.32 9.79 9.40
CA ALA A 49 0.06 9.91 10.82
C ALA A 49 -0.54 8.80 11.70
N THR A 50 -1.23 7.81 11.11
CA THR A 50 -1.93 6.72 11.83
C THR A 50 -1.50 5.34 11.32
N ASP A 51 -1.71 4.29 12.11
CA ASP A 51 -1.68 2.92 11.58
C ASP A 51 -2.93 2.67 10.73
N SER A 52 -2.74 2.20 9.50
CA SER A 52 -3.76 2.29 8.45
C SER A 52 -4.34 0.93 8.11
N HIS A 53 -5.64 0.76 8.38
CA HIS A 53 -6.38 -0.47 8.07
C HIS A 53 -7.23 -0.32 6.80
N PHE A 54 -7.06 -1.24 5.85
CA PHE A 54 -7.72 -1.17 4.54
C PHE A 54 -8.87 -2.18 4.43
N VAL A 55 -10.05 -1.69 4.07
CA VAL A 55 -11.20 -2.52 3.69
C VAL A 55 -11.47 -2.35 2.19
N ARG A 56 -11.68 -3.47 1.48
CA ARG A 56 -12.04 -3.49 0.06
C ARG A 56 -13.47 -4.01 -0.11
N CYS A 57 -14.36 -3.14 -0.56
CA CYS A 57 -15.73 -3.51 -0.90
C CYS A 57 -15.76 -4.12 -2.30
N ILE A 58 -16.41 -5.28 -2.45
CA ILE A 58 -16.57 -5.99 -3.73
C ILE A 58 -18.07 -6.08 -4.06
N LYS A 59 -18.46 -5.65 -5.26
CA LYS A 59 -19.82 -5.80 -5.77
C LYS A 59 -19.96 -7.16 -6.45
N PRO A 60 -20.82 -8.08 -5.98
CA PRO A 60 -20.83 -9.46 -6.46
C PRO A 60 -21.50 -9.64 -7.84
N ASN A 61 -22.40 -8.76 -8.24
CA ASN A 61 -23.02 -8.75 -9.57
C ASN A 61 -23.52 -7.35 -9.92
N LYS A 62 -23.61 -7.02 -11.22
CA LYS A 62 -24.06 -5.69 -11.69
C LYS A 62 -25.56 -5.45 -11.44
N GLU A 63 -26.37 -6.50 -11.57
CA GLU A 63 -27.84 -6.54 -11.56
C GLU A 63 -28.50 -6.25 -10.21
N LYS A 64 -27.72 -6.12 -9.12
CA LYS A 64 -28.19 -5.92 -7.73
C LYS A 64 -29.03 -7.10 -7.19
N LYS A 65 -28.87 -8.30 -7.75
CA LYS A 65 -29.57 -9.51 -7.27
C LYS A 65 -28.88 -10.09 -6.05
N ALA A 66 -29.65 -10.46 -5.02
CA ALA A 66 -29.12 -11.19 -3.86
C ALA A 66 -28.64 -12.59 -4.26
N LYS A 67 -27.60 -13.11 -3.60
CA LYS A 67 -27.01 -14.45 -3.82
C LYS A 67 -26.53 -14.75 -5.25
N CYS A 68 -26.43 -13.74 -6.12
CA CYS A 68 -25.85 -13.86 -7.47
C CYS A 68 -24.39 -13.40 -7.45
N PHE A 69 -23.49 -14.17 -8.07
CA PHE A 69 -22.06 -13.90 -8.14
C PHE A 69 -21.57 -13.98 -9.59
N ASP A 70 -21.06 -12.87 -10.11
CA ASP A 70 -20.43 -12.71 -11.41
C ASP A 70 -18.90 -12.77 -11.20
N GLU A 71 -18.33 -13.95 -11.44
CA GLU A 71 -16.90 -14.21 -11.27
C GLU A 71 -16.04 -13.26 -12.10
N SER A 72 -16.46 -12.94 -13.34
CA SER A 72 -15.71 -12.07 -14.24
C SER A 72 -15.57 -10.65 -13.68
N GLU A 73 -16.67 -10.10 -13.16
CA GLU A 73 -16.70 -8.76 -12.58
C GLU A 73 -16.02 -8.71 -11.21
N VAL A 74 -16.09 -9.78 -10.41
CA VAL A 74 -15.38 -9.87 -9.13
C VAL A 74 -13.87 -10.01 -9.34
N MET A 75 -13.42 -10.88 -10.25
CA MET A 75 -12.00 -11.01 -10.60
C MET A 75 -11.44 -9.69 -11.14
N ARG A 76 -12.17 -9.01 -12.02
CA ARG A 76 -11.79 -7.67 -12.51
C ARG A 76 -11.63 -6.66 -11.38
N GLN A 77 -12.53 -6.65 -10.40
CA GLN A 77 -12.41 -5.80 -9.21
C GLN A 77 -11.19 -6.17 -8.36
N LEU A 78 -10.97 -7.46 -8.07
CA LEU A 78 -9.86 -7.94 -7.24
C LEU A 78 -8.49 -7.55 -7.82
N THR A 79 -8.32 -7.61 -9.14
CA THR A 79 -7.13 -7.11 -9.84
C THR A 79 -7.06 -5.58 -9.78
N THR A 80 -8.13 -4.87 -10.16
CA THR A 80 -8.12 -3.39 -10.26
C THR A 80 -7.92 -2.70 -8.90
N CYS A 81 -8.35 -3.30 -7.79
CA CYS A 81 -8.17 -2.76 -6.43
C CYS A 81 -6.89 -3.27 -5.72
N GLY A 82 -6.05 -4.01 -6.43
CA GLY A 82 -4.74 -4.50 -5.95
C GLY A 82 -4.79 -5.61 -4.91
N VAL A 83 -5.91 -6.33 -4.79
CA VAL A 83 -6.02 -7.46 -3.82
C VAL A 83 -5.15 -8.64 -4.27
N ILE A 84 -5.13 -8.94 -5.57
CA ILE A 84 -4.26 -10.00 -6.12
C ILE A 84 -2.78 -9.64 -5.93
N ASP A 85 -2.41 -8.38 -6.13
CA ASP A 85 -1.04 -7.90 -5.95
C ASP A 85 -0.62 -7.94 -4.48
N ALA A 86 -1.49 -7.51 -3.56
CA ALA A 86 -1.26 -7.59 -2.12
C ALA A 86 -1.07 -9.04 -1.64
N VAL A 87 -1.85 -9.99 -2.19
CA VAL A 87 -1.67 -11.43 -1.93
C VAL A 87 -0.34 -11.93 -2.50
N THR A 88 0.05 -11.48 -3.70
CA THR A 88 1.31 -11.85 -4.36
C THR A 88 2.52 -11.35 -3.57
N VAL A 89 2.55 -10.08 -3.17
CA VAL A 89 3.61 -9.51 -2.31
C VAL A 89 3.68 -10.26 -0.98
N ARG A 90 2.54 -10.64 -0.39
CA ARG A 90 2.52 -11.44 0.84
C ARG A 90 3.05 -12.87 0.63
N LYS A 91 2.89 -13.45 -0.56
CA LYS A 91 3.43 -14.77 -0.95
C LYS A 91 4.94 -14.79 -1.15
N LEU A 92 5.55 -13.66 -1.51
CA LEU A 92 7.02 -13.54 -1.60
C LEU A 92 7.73 -13.51 -0.23
N GLY A 93 6.96 -13.45 0.87
CA GLY A 93 7.47 -13.61 2.24
C GLY A 93 6.69 -14.65 3.03
N TYR A 94 6.78 -14.58 4.35
CA TYR A 94 6.09 -15.51 5.25
C TYR A 94 4.58 -15.21 5.33
N THR A 95 3.80 -15.89 4.49
CA THR A 95 2.34 -15.76 4.37
C THR A 95 1.60 -16.10 5.67
N ASN A 96 1.94 -17.25 6.24
CA ASN A 96 1.38 -17.81 7.45
C ASN A 96 2.16 -17.29 8.68
N ARG A 97 1.47 -16.54 9.53
CA ARG A 97 2.01 -16.03 10.79
C ARG A 97 1.11 -16.56 11.91
N MET A 98 1.61 -17.53 12.67
CA MET A 98 0.86 -18.23 13.70
C MET A 98 1.56 -18.06 15.05
N SER A 99 0.82 -17.70 16.08
CA SER A 99 1.34 -17.63 17.45
C SER A 99 1.82 -19.01 17.92
N HIS A 100 2.79 -19.05 18.83
CA HIS A 100 3.47 -20.30 19.18
C HIS A 100 2.52 -21.38 19.74
N TRP A 101 1.58 -21.03 20.63
CA TRP A 101 0.63 -22.00 21.16
C TRP A 101 -0.29 -22.63 20.08
N PRO A 102 -1.00 -21.85 19.24
CA PRO A 102 -1.77 -22.40 18.11
C PRO A 102 -0.96 -23.29 17.16
N PHE A 103 0.32 -22.96 16.91
CA PHE A 103 1.20 -23.81 16.10
C PHE A 103 1.45 -25.15 16.80
N PHE A 104 1.84 -25.14 18.07
CA PHE A 104 2.07 -26.37 18.84
C PHE A 104 0.82 -27.24 18.91
N LYS A 105 -0.35 -26.64 19.19
CA LYS A 105 -1.63 -27.35 19.23
C LYS A 105 -1.97 -28.03 17.89
N ARG A 106 -1.58 -27.44 16.76
CA ARG A 106 -1.86 -27.96 15.41
C ARG A 106 -0.83 -28.99 14.93
N TYR A 107 0.46 -28.81 15.26
CA TYR A 107 1.56 -29.55 14.66
C TYR A 107 2.37 -30.40 15.66
N GLY A 108 2.13 -30.28 16.98
CA GLY A 108 2.83 -31.07 18.01
C GLY A 108 2.61 -32.59 17.90
N VAL A 109 1.54 -33.01 17.22
CA VAL A 109 1.30 -34.42 16.84
C VAL A 109 2.43 -35.02 16.01
N ILE A 110 3.21 -34.21 15.27
CA ILE A 110 4.38 -34.67 14.49
C ILE A 110 5.46 -35.30 15.40
N ARG A 111 5.51 -34.92 16.68
CA ARG A 111 6.46 -35.46 17.66
C ARG A 111 5.85 -36.53 18.56
N GLY A 112 4.60 -36.95 18.31
CA GLY A 112 3.89 -37.92 19.15
C GLY A 112 3.59 -37.45 20.58
N GLY A 113 3.72 -36.15 20.86
CA GLY A 113 3.57 -35.57 22.19
C GLY A 113 2.14 -35.18 22.56
N ASN A 114 1.93 -34.91 23.86
CA ASN A 114 0.69 -34.32 24.35
C ASN A 114 0.54 -32.87 23.83
N VAL A 115 -0.52 -32.61 23.04
CA VAL A 115 -0.80 -31.30 22.42
C VAL A 115 -1.76 -30.39 23.22
N TYR A 116 -2.10 -30.76 24.46
CA TYR A 116 -2.86 -29.91 25.37
C TYR A 116 -1.99 -28.81 25.98
N TRP A 117 -2.63 -27.76 26.49
CA TRP A 117 -1.91 -26.63 27.07
C TRP A 117 -1.31 -27.03 28.41
N GLN A 118 -0.02 -26.80 28.54
CA GLN A 118 0.77 -27.01 29.74
C GLN A 118 1.31 -25.67 30.25
N LYS A 119 1.27 -25.48 31.57
CA LYS A 119 1.77 -24.28 32.25
C LYS A 119 3.30 -24.36 32.36
N GLY A 120 4.00 -23.28 31.99
CA GLY A 120 5.47 -23.20 32.09
C GLY A 120 6.25 -23.79 30.92
N VAL A 121 5.57 -24.31 29.88
CA VAL A 121 6.22 -24.77 28.65
C VAL A 121 6.50 -23.59 27.71
N ASP A 122 7.73 -23.50 27.22
CA ASP A 122 8.07 -22.58 26.12
C ASP A 122 7.73 -23.20 24.76
N TYR A 123 6.56 -22.84 24.25
CA TYR A 123 6.12 -23.26 22.91
C TYR A 123 7.00 -22.73 21.78
N LYS A 124 7.83 -21.69 21.98
CA LYS A 124 8.75 -21.22 20.94
C LYS A 124 9.81 -22.28 20.64
N GLU A 125 10.45 -22.83 21.68
CA GLU A 125 11.47 -23.87 21.52
C GLU A 125 10.86 -25.23 21.15
N GLU A 126 9.67 -25.60 21.64
CA GLU A 126 9.01 -26.81 21.13
C GLU A 126 8.63 -26.71 19.65
N ASN A 127 8.15 -25.55 19.19
CA ASN A 127 7.87 -25.34 17.78
C ASN A 127 9.12 -25.37 16.91
N LYS A 128 10.26 -24.88 17.42
CA LYS A 128 11.54 -24.99 16.72
C LYS A 128 11.90 -26.46 16.47
N LYS A 129 11.74 -27.34 17.47
CA LYS A 129 11.94 -28.79 17.33
C LYS A 129 10.98 -29.43 16.32
N ILE A 130 9.70 -29.03 16.33
CA ILE A 130 8.71 -29.48 15.33
C ILE A 130 9.15 -29.06 13.92
N CYS A 131 9.56 -27.80 13.74
CA CYS A 131 10.01 -27.29 12.45
C CYS A 131 11.25 -28.04 11.94
N THR A 132 12.29 -28.21 12.77
CA THR A 132 13.52 -28.93 12.38
C THR A 132 13.23 -30.34 11.88
N GLN A 133 12.48 -31.13 12.66
CA GLN A 133 12.09 -32.49 12.29
C GLN A 133 11.22 -32.54 11.01
N ALA A 134 10.38 -31.53 10.78
CA ALA A 134 9.59 -31.41 9.56
C ALA A 134 10.44 -31.03 8.34
N THR A 135 11.47 -30.19 8.50
CA THR A 135 12.34 -29.72 7.41
C THR A 135 13.41 -30.72 6.99
N GLU A 136 13.84 -31.63 7.87
CA GLU A 136 14.84 -32.68 7.56
C GLU A 136 14.45 -33.58 6.37
N ASN A 137 13.15 -33.65 6.04
CA ASN A 137 12.61 -34.48 4.97
C ASN A 137 12.17 -33.69 3.72
N VAL A 138 12.48 -32.39 3.64
CA VAL A 138 12.06 -31.52 2.51
C VAL A 138 13.26 -31.21 1.61
N PRO A 139 13.29 -31.67 0.35
CA PRO A 139 14.33 -31.27 -0.59
C PRO A 139 14.24 -29.75 -0.87
N GLU A 140 15.39 -29.08 -0.88
CA GLU A 140 15.54 -27.60 -0.84
C GLU A 140 14.95 -26.80 -2.02
N LYS A 141 14.19 -27.40 -2.95
CA LYS A 141 13.69 -26.71 -4.15
C LYS A 141 12.25 -27.04 -4.51
N ILE A 142 11.41 -25.99 -4.49
CA ILE A 142 10.24 -25.78 -5.34
C ILE A 142 10.47 -24.44 -6.04
#